data_AF-A0A437PI23-F1
#
_entry.id   AF-A0A437PI23-F1
#
_cell.length_a   1.000
_cell.length_b   1.000
_cell.length_c   1.000
_cell.angle_alpha   90.00
_cell.angle_beta   90.00
_cell.angle_gamma   90.00
#
_symmetry.space_group_name_H-M   'P 1'
#
loop_
_entity.id
_entity.type
_entity.pdbx_description
1 polymer ?
#
loop_
_entity_poly.entity_id
_entity_poly.type
_entity_poly.pdbx_seq_one_letter_code
_entity_poly.pdbx_strand_id
1 'polypeptide(L)'
;MTAAHPYPSAFTIPESKIAGYLLNLNSVDGAAKAGLLMRFGFSPDRPLELMDALGRHPSPSSWVAAFETPYGIKHYFEGPLSSPGGRTLRIRSVWQVDGDAKGGTARFVTLRPLPRPAEERR
;
A
#
# COMPACT_ATOMS: atom_id res chain seq x y z
N MET A 1 -1.21 -21.33 3.30
CA MET A 1 -1.48 -21.24 4.75
C MET A 1 -1.32 -19.80 5.19
N THR A 2 -2.36 -18.98 4.99
CA THR A 2 -2.59 -17.70 5.69
C THR A 2 -3.41 -18.05 6.95
N ALA A 3 -3.12 -17.64 8.18
CA ALA A 3 -2.20 -16.66 8.73
C ALA A 3 -1.76 -17.12 10.14
N ALA A 4 -0.49 -16.92 10.51
CA ALA A 4 -0.03 -17.09 11.90
C ALA A 4 -0.35 -15.87 12.80
N HIS A 5 -0.91 -14.81 12.22
CA HIS A 5 -1.13 -13.52 12.88
C HIS A 5 -2.56 -13.03 12.68
N PRO A 6 -3.12 -12.29 13.65
CA PRO A 6 -4.43 -11.66 13.50
C PRO A 6 -4.41 -10.53 12.48
N TYR A 7 -5.57 -10.25 11.89
CA TYR A 7 -5.77 -9.06 11.05
C TYR A 7 -5.61 -7.77 11.90
N PRO A 8 -5.01 -6.69 11.36
CA PRO A 8 -4.87 -5.42 12.10
C PRO A 8 -6.22 -4.79 12.47
N SER A 9 -6.33 -4.18 13.66
CA SER A 9 -7.57 -3.51 14.09
C SER A 9 -7.78 -2.14 13.44
N ALA A 10 -6.69 -1.48 13.02
CA ALA A 10 -6.73 -0.17 12.39
C ALA A 10 -5.55 0.00 11.44
N PHE A 11 -5.68 0.95 10.51
CA PHE A 11 -4.63 1.31 9.54
C PHE A 11 -4.33 2.80 9.63
N THR A 12 -3.06 3.16 9.61
CA THR A 12 -2.63 4.57 9.64
C THR A 12 -1.58 4.86 8.57
N ILE A 13 -1.70 6.02 7.93
CA ILE A 13 -0.83 6.48 6.86
C ILE A 13 -0.22 7.81 7.30
N PRO A 14 1.08 7.87 7.59
CA PRO A 14 1.73 9.15 7.89
C PRO A 14 1.72 10.04 6.64
N GLU A 15 1.24 11.28 6.77
CA GLU A 15 1.18 12.25 5.65
C GLU A 15 2.56 12.48 5.01
N SER A 16 3.61 12.49 5.84
CA SER A 16 5.01 12.62 5.40
C SER A 16 5.46 11.51 4.44
N LYS A 17 4.80 10.34 4.46
CA LYS A 17 5.06 9.22 3.52
C LYS A 17 4.37 9.40 2.17
N ILE A 18 3.40 10.29 2.06
CA ILE A 18 2.60 10.47 0.85
C ILE A 18 3.21 11.57 0.01
N ALA A 19 3.09 12.83 0.45
CA ALA A 19 3.64 13.97 -0.26
C ALA A 19 5.18 13.97 -0.26
N GLY A 20 5.79 13.58 0.87
CA GLY A 20 7.24 13.60 1.04
C GLY A 20 8.00 12.43 0.40
N TYR A 21 7.33 11.30 0.09
CA TYR A 21 8.00 10.08 -0.39
C TYR A 21 7.30 9.43 -1.60
N LEU A 22 6.03 9.01 -1.49
CA LEU A 22 5.37 8.27 -2.58
C LEU A 22 5.05 9.11 -3.82
N LEU A 23 4.75 10.40 -3.64
CA LEU A 23 4.49 11.35 -4.73
C LEU A 23 5.70 12.25 -5.02
N ASN A 24 6.83 12.00 -4.36
CA ASN A 24 8.02 12.80 -4.53
C ASN A 24 8.90 12.26 -5.67
N LEU A 25 8.78 12.87 -6.85
CA LEU A 25 9.61 12.61 -8.03
C LEU A 25 11.11 12.87 -7.80
N ASN A 26 11.46 13.71 -6.82
CA ASN A 26 12.84 14.07 -6.53
C ASN A 26 13.52 13.09 -5.56
N SER A 27 12.81 12.08 -5.05
CA SER A 27 13.42 11.08 -4.18
C SER A 27 14.08 9.97 -4.99
N VAL A 28 15.33 9.65 -4.62
CA VAL A 28 16.13 8.59 -5.28
C VAL A 28 15.39 7.24 -5.30
N ASP A 29 14.69 6.90 -4.22
CA ASP A 29 13.97 5.63 -4.08
C ASP A 29 12.49 5.67 -4.49
N GLY A 30 11.88 6.86 -4.53
CA GLY A 30 10.44 7.06 -4.74
C GLY A 30 10.08 7.56 -6.13
N ALA A 31 11.03 8.10 -6.91
CA ALA A 31 10.79 8.64 -8.25
C ALA A 31 10.06 7.66 -9.19
N ALA A 32 10.48 6.39 -9.21
CA ALA A 32 9.84 5.35 -10.03
C ALA A 32 8.39 5.07 -9.60
N LYS A 33 8.08 5.18 -8.30
CA LYS A 33 6.72 4.97 -7.77
C LYS A 33 5.85 6.19 -8.03
N ALA A 34 6.39 7.39 -7.83
CA ALA A 34 5.71 8.64 -8.12
C ALA A 34 5.32 8.73 -9.60
N GLY A 35 6.27 8.48 -10.51
CA GLY A 35 5.99 8.48 -11.95
C GLY A 35 4.95 7.44 -12.37
N LEU A 36 4.94 6.27 -11.74
CA LEU A 36 3.88 5.28 -11.96
C LEU A 36 2.53 5.78 -11.46
N LEU A 37 2.43 6.23 -10.21
CA LEU A 37 1.19 6.71 -9.62
C LEU A 37 0.60 7.88 -10.41
N MET A 38 1.43 8.79 -10.90
CA MET A 38 1.02 9.89 -11.77
C MET A 38 0.43 9.42 -13.11
N ARG A 39 0.93 8.32 -13.69
CA ARG A 39 0.33 7.71 -14.89
C ARG A 39 -1.07 7.14 -14.66
N PHE A 40 -1.46 6.94 -13.40
CA PHE A 40 -2.81 6.52 -12.99
C PHE A 40 -3.64 7.68 -12.42
N GLY A 41 -3.15 8.93 -12.53
CA GLY A 41 -3.91 10.14 -12.20
C GLY A 41 -3.69 10.69 -10.79
N PHE A 42 -2.84 10.07 -9.97
CA PHE A 42 -2.47 10.63 -8.66
C PHE A 42 -1.54 11.83 -8.84
N SER A 43 -1.72 12.90 -8.05
CA SER A 43 -0.90 14.11 -8.12
C SER A 43 -0.32 14.48 -6.76
N PRO A 44 0.94 14.98 -6.69
CA PRO A 44 1.47 15.63 -5.50
C PRO A 44 0.60 16.77 -4.98
N ASP A 45 -0.14 17.46 -5.86
CA ASP A 45 -1.07 18.56 -5.49
C ASP A 45 -2.36 18.05 -4.82
N ARG A 46 -2.66 16.75 -5.00
CA ARG A 46 -3.86 16.08 -4.46
C ARG A 46 -3.46 14.82 -3.68
N PRO A 47 -2.63 14.96 -2.63
CA PRO A 47 -2.08 13.81 -1.91
C PRO A 47 -3.15 13.01 -1.16
N LEU A 48 -4.25 13.67 -0.78
CA LEU A 48 -5.38 13.05 -0.10
C LEU A 48 -6.05 11.97 -0.95
N GLU A 49 -6.08 12.10 -2.28
CA GLU A 49 -6.65 11.08 -3.17
C GLU A 49 -5.88 9.75 -3.07
N LEU A 50 -4.55 9.83 -2.96
CA LEU A 50 -3.72 8.65 -2.77
C LEU A 50 -3.86 8.08 -1.34
N MET A 51 -3.95 8.93 -0.33
CA MET A 51 -4.18 8.49 1.05
C MET A 51 -5.48 7.72 1.17
N ASP A 52 -6.54 8.26 0.59
CA ASP A 52 -7.88 7.67 0.61
C ASP A 52 -7.91 6.34 -0.14
N ALA A 53 -7.30 6.27 -1.33
CA ALA A 53 -7.15 5.03 -2.09
C ALA A 53 -6.35 3.96 -1.32
N LEU A 54 -5.26 4.35 -0.66
CA LEU A 54 -4.45 3.45 0.16
C LEU A 54 -5.15 3.04 1.45
N GLY A 55 -5.95 3.91 2.06
CA GLY A 55 -6.71 3.60 3.27
C GLY A 55 -7.80 2.55 3.02
N ARG A 56 -8.39 2.54 1.82
CA ARG A 56 -9.39 1.54 1.41
C ARG A 56 -8.80 0.25 0.83
N HIS A 57 -7.50 0.23 0.52
CA HIS A 57 -6.86 -0.90 -0.14
C HIS A 57 -6.78 -2.15 0.77
N PRO A 58 -6.34 -2.06 2.05
CA PRO A 58 -6.38 -3.18 2.97
C PRO A 58 -7.80 -3.66 3.25
N SER A 59 -8.02 -4.93 2.98
CA SER A 59 -9.27 -5.63 3.26
C SER A 59 -8.99 -7.12 3.47
N PRO A 60 -9.89 -7.87 4.13
CA PRO A 60 -9.71 -9.32 4.32
C PRO A 60 -9.52 -10.08 2.99
N SER A 61 -10.17 -9.65 1.91
CA SER A 61 -10.05 -10.30 0.58
C SER A 61 -8.72 -10.00 -0.12
N SER A 62 -8.12 -8.85 0.14
CA SER A 62 -6.81 -8.47 -0.38
C SER A 62 -5.64 -9.02 0.45
N TRP A 63 -5.88 -9.56 1.64
CA TRP A 63 -4.80 -9.96 2.54
C TRP A 63 -4.14 -11.26 2.10
N VAL A 64 -2.84 -11.21 1.78
CA VAL A 64 -2.12 -12.37 1.22
C VAL A 64 -1.12 -13.00 2.17
N ALA A 65 -0.57 -12.24 3.13
CA ALA A 65 0.43 -12.75 4.06
C ALA A 65 0.66 -11.84 5.27
N ALA A 66 1.20 -12.43 6.34
CA ALA A 66 1.81 -11.71 7.45
C ALA A 66 3.11 -12.40 7.87
N PHE A 67 4.14 -11.63 8.23
CA PHE A 67 5.46 -12.12 8.60
C PHE A 67 5.98 -11.39 9.84
N GLU A 68 6.51 -12.14 10.80
CA GLU A 68 7.26 -11.56 11.90
C GLU A 68 8.58 -10.97 11.40
N THR A 69 8.94 -9.84 12.00
CA THR A 69 10.23 -9.19 11.82
C THR A 69 10.76 -8.75 13.18
N PRO A 70 12.04 -8.44 13.32
CA PRO A 70 12.58 -7.90 14.58
C PRO A 70 11.88 -6.61 15.07
N TYR A 71 11.12 -5.94 14.21
CA TYR A 71 10.45 -4.67 14.49
C TYR A 71 8.92 -4.81 14.64
N GLY A 72 8.38 -6.03 14.62
CA GLY A 72 6.94 -6.30 14.66
C GLY A 72 6.46 -7.10 13.45
N ILE A 73 5.15 -7.05 13.17
CA ILE A 73 4.51 -7.92 12.16
C ILE A 73 4.22 -7.14 10.88
N LYS A 74 4.79 -7.58 9.76
CA LYS A 74 4.52 -7.03 8.43
C LYS A 74 3.34 -7.74 7.78
N HIS A 75 2.37 -6.96 7.30
CA HIS A 75 1.16 -7.42 6.62
C HIS A 75 1.18 -6.99 5.16
N TYR A 76 0.94 -7.94 4.25
CA TYR A 76 0.94 -7.72 2.81
C TYR A 76 -0.49 -7.86 2.28
N PHE A 77 -0.93 -6.84 1.55
CA PHE A 77 -2.23 -6.85 0.87
C PHE A 77 -2.00 -6.67 -0.62
N GLU A 78 -2.70 -7.44 -1.44
CA GLU A 78 -2.63 -7.39 -2.89
C GLU A 78 -4.01 -7.16 -3.49
N GLY A 79 -4.08 -6.29 -4.48
CA GLY A 79 -5.35 -6.01 -5.13
C GLY A 79 -5.33 -4.74 -5.98
N PRO A 80 -6.48 -4.43 -6.60
CA PRO A 80 -6.66 -3.18 -7.32
C PRO A 80 -6.61 -1.99 -6.36
N LEU A 81 -5.93 -0.92 -6.77
CA LEU A 81 -5.96 0.39 -6.16
C LEU A 81 -6.90 1.28 -6.99
N SER A 82 -7.92 1.83 -6.36
CA SER A 82 -8.84 2.78 -6.99
C SER A 82 -8.07 4.04 -7.39
N SER A 83 -7.99 4.30 -8.69
CA SER A 83 -7.29 5.47 -9.21
C SER A 83 -8.26 6.52 -9.77
N PRO A 84 -7.94 7.82 -9.65
CA PRO A 84 -8.76 8.89 -10.23
C PRO A 84 -8.89 8.80 -11.75
N GLY A 85 -7.89 8.24 -12.43
CA GLY A 85 -7.85 8.12 -13.89
C GLY A 85 -8.72 7.00 -14.47
N GLY A 86 -9.56 6.33 -13.67
CA GLY A 86 -10.42 5.22 -14.10
C GLY A 86 -9.69 3.94 -14.49
N ARG A 87 -8.36 3.94 -14.44
CA ARG A 87 -7.50 2.78 -14.74
C ARG A 87 -7.20 2.01 -13.46
N THR A 88 -7.21 0.69 -13.52
CA THR A 88 -6.90 -0.13 -12.35
C THR A 88 -5.40 -0.34 -12.22
N LEU A 89 -4.79 0.16 -11.14
CA LEU A 89 -3.42 -0.18 -10.78
C LEU A 89 -3.45 -1.32 -9.75
N ARG A 90 -2.88 -2.48 -10.05
CA ARG A 90 -2.72 -3.54 -9.04
C ARG A 90 -1.46 -3.31 -8.24
N ILE A 91 -1.57 -3.34 -6.92
CA ILE A 91 -0.45 -3.12 -6.01
C ILE A 91 -0.37 -4.22 -4.96
N ARG A 92 0.83 -4.37 -4.41
CA ARG A 92 1.06 -4.90 -3.06
C ARG A 92 1.32 -3.73 -2.12
N SER A 93 0.46 -3.52 -1.13
CA SER A 93 0.71 -2.59 -0.03
C SER A 93 1.30 -3.34 1.17
N VAL A 94 2.26 -2.70 1.84
CA VAL A 94 2.98 -3.26 2.98
C VAL A 94 2.72 -2.38 4.20
N TRP A 95 2.30 -3.03 5.28
CA TRP A 95 1.95 -2.39 6.54
C TRP A 95 2.68 -3.09 7.68
N GLN A 96 2.95 -2.37 8.75
CA GLN A 96 3.64 -2.92 9.93
C GLN A 96 2.88 -2.58 11.19
N VAL A 97 2.59 -3.59 11.99
CA VAL A 97 2.16 -3.43 13.39
C VAL A 97 3.44 -3.48 14.23
N ASP A 98 3.76 -2.37 14.90
CA ASP A 98 4.94 -2.27 15.74
C ASP A 98 4.69 -2.99 17.10
N GLY A 99 5.73 -3.63 17.64
CA GLY A 99 5.65 -4.37 18.90
C GLY A 99 5.05 -5.78 18.80
N ASP A 100 4.76 -6.36 19.95
CA ASP A 100 4.17 -7.71 20.14
C ASP A 100 2.63 -7.68 20.23
N ALA A 101 2.02 -6.51 20.07
CA ALA A 101 0.58 -6.30 20.14
C ALA A 101 -0.15 -7.02 18.99
N LYS A 102 -0.68 -8.20 19.30
CA LYS A 102 -1.57 -8.96 18.43
C LYS A 102 -2.79 -8.09 18.06
N GLY A 103 -2.93 -7.74 16.78
CA GLY A 103 -4.06 -6.97 16.26
C GLY A 103 -3.96 -5.46 16.47
N GLY A 104 -2.76 -4.90 16.62
CA GLY A 104 -2.55 -3.45 16.76
C GLY A 104 -2.83 -2.60 15.49
N THR A 105 -2.52 -1.31 15.58
CA THR A 105 -2.62 -0.38 14.46
C THR A 105 -1.49 -0.62 13.47
N ALA A 106 -1.82 -0.96 12.22
CA ALA A 106 -0.85 -1.17 11.15
C ALA A 106 -0.50 0.16 10.47
N ARG A 107 0.79 0.52 10.50
CA ARG A 107 1.31 1.72 9.85
C ARG A 107 1.76 1.41 8.43
N PHE A 108 1.39 2.27 7.49
CA PHE A 108 1.82 2.13 6.10
C PHE A 108 3.35 2.23 5.98
N VAL A 109 3.95 1.24 5.35
CA VAL A 109 5.39 1.18 5.10
C VAL A 109 5.68 1.62 3.67
N THR A 110 5.11 0.92 2.69
CA THR A 110 5.36 1.16 1.27
C THR A 110 4.33 0.45 0.40
N LEU A 111 4.35 0.75 -0.90
CA LEU A 111 3.65 -0.01 -1.92
C LEU A 111 4.61 -0.45 -3.03
N ARG A 112 4.22 -1.47 -3.76
CA ARG A 112 4.88 -1.95 -4.98
C ARG A 112 3.83 -2.27 -6.03
N PRO A 113 4.05 -1.93 -7.31
CA PRO A 113 3.17 -2.42 -8.37
C PRO A 113 3.28 -3.94 -8.49
N LEU A 114 2.15 -4.58 -8.78
CA LEU A 114 2.14 -5.97 -9.19
C LEU A 114 2.10 -6.04 -10.72
N PRO A 115 2.75 -7.05 -11.33
CA PRO A 115 2.55 -7.32 -12.74
C PRO A 115 1.06 -7.56 -13.00
N ARG A 116 0.59 -7.17 -14.18
CA ARG A 116 -0.77 -7.52 -14.60
C ARG A 116 -0.89 -9.06 -14.58
N PRO A 117 -1.94 -9.62 -13.96
CA PRO A 117 -2.17 -11.06 -14.03
C PRO A 117 -2.25 -11.48 -15.51
N ALA A 118 -1.65 -12.62 -15.84
CA ALA A 118 -1.55 -13.11 -17.21
C ALA A 118 -2.94 -13.30 -17.88
N GLU A 119 -3.98 -13.44 -17.06
CA GLU A 119 -5.37 -13.72 -17.45
C GLU A 119 -6.10 -12.53 -18.09
N GLU A 120 -5.58 -11.31 -17.99
CA GLU A 120 -6.20 -10.07 -18.48
C GLU A 120 -5.62 -9.62 -19.84
N ARG A 121 -4.96 -10.54 -20.57
CA ARG A 121 -4.39 -10.33 -21.93
C ARG A 121 -5.28 -10.88 -23.06
N ARG A 122 -6.60 -10.94 -22.87
CA ARG A 122 -7.55 -11.32 -23.92
C ARG A 122 -8.25 -10.09 -24.49
#